data_AF-A0AAU9WRF6-F1
#
_entry.id   AF-A0AAU9WRF6-F1
#
_cell.length_a   1.000
_cell.length_b   1.000
_cell.length_c   1.000
_cell.angle_alpha   90.00
_cell.angle_beta   90.00
_cell.angle_gamma   90.00
#
_symmetry.space_group_name_H-M   'P 1'
#
loop_
_entity.id
_entity.type
_entity.pdbx_description
1 polymer ?
#
loop_
_entity_poly.entity_id
_entity_poly.type
_entity_poly.pdbx_seq_one_letter_code
_entity_poly.pdbx_strand_id
1 'polypeptide(L)'
;MNRDLENGGLLGNENNPERQSRFFRLASAYFPQFCIVFQLFRLFTLVMFSIFEVDCTLYHDSTSVDCEGFTVYNIPHCDPYCWKTIWLVCSIITSTVWFCLLNTNMLPRLRPARNKKIFWSIIKKPYFWSLNTTAGSVVLYDVLIMVNNRNAKIHVECLVVVSKLWTLYLLFQLNFTFPPSEDKGFRAISRGAYCLTLSVFVLDNLCKFLVVTSQVAFKFYTVEHGITKPMTIVDLMLMIINASLYLSFLQFFWQKLFRGDKDILTVFKQEFRLTENIRVPRRRKSF
;
A
#
# COMPACT_ATOMS: atom_id res chain seq x y z
N MET A 1 46.57 37.48 32.95
CA MET A 1 47.60 37.89 31.95
C MET A 1 48.06 36.61 31.26
N ASN A 2 47.29 36.16 30.26
CA ASN A 2 47.54 36.34 28.82
C ASN A 2 48.78 35.55 28.37
N ARG A 3 48.59 34.44 27.64
CA ARG A 3 48.44 34.35 26.15
C ARG A 3 49.83 34.21 25.52
N ASP A 4 50.12 33.45 24.46
CA ASP A 4 49.35 32.85 23.37
C ASP A 4 50.32 31.93 22.58
N LEU A 5 49.79 31.30 21.53
CA LEU A 5 50.44 30.76 20.31
C LEU A 5 50.74 29.24 20.31
N GLU A 6 50.41 28.47 19.27
CA GLU A 6 49.57 28.63 18.07
C GLU A 6 49.62 27.29 17.31
N ASN A 7 48.60 27.04 16.48
CA ASN A 7 48.56 26.12 15.32
C ASN A 7 48.50 24.61 15.59
N GLY A 8 47.57 23.82 15.05
CA GLY A 8 46.44 24.03 14.13
C GLY A 8 45.73 22.65 14.08
N GLY A 9 44.42 22.55 14.21
CA GLY A 9 43.49 22.81 13.12
C GLY A 9 43.33 21.57 12.24
N LEU A 10 42.39 20.68 12.59
CA LEU A 10 41.41 20.06 11.68
C LEU A 10 40.70 18.91 12.40
N LEU A 11 39.46 19.15 12.81
CA LEU A 11 38.32 18.22 12.69
C LEU A 11 37.11 18.90 13.32
N GLY A 12 36.64 19.94 12.64
CA GLY A 12 35.33 20.52 12.89
C GLY A 12 34.26 19.51 12.49
N ASN A 13 33.78 18.73 13.45
CA ASN A 13 32.56 17.93 13.32
C ASN A 13 31.47 18.55 14.20
N GLU A 14 31.11 19.80 13.90
CA GLU A 14 29.86 20.39 14.39
C GLU A 14 28.75 20.06 13.39
N ASN A 15 27.88 19.13 13.79
CA ASN A 15 26.57 18.90 13.19
C ASN A 15 25.77 20.20 13.22
N ASN A 16 25.90 21.01 12.16
CA ASN A 16 25.26 22.32 12.08
C ASN A 16 23.74 22.14 11.83
N PRO A 17 22.87 22.45 12.81
CA PRO A 17 21.42 22.23 12.71
C PRO A 17 20.77 23.05 11.57
N GLU A 18 21.40 24.14 11.12
CA GLU A 18 20.96 24.88 9.94
C GLU A 18 21.17 24.13 8.63
N ARG A 19 22.26 23.39 8.49
CA ARG A 19 22.55 22.60 7.29
C ARG A 19 21.61 21.40 7.19
N GLN A 20 21.36 20.74 8.33
CA GLN A 20 20.41 19.65 8.43
C GLN A 20 18.97 20.10 8.13
N SER A 21 18.56 21.28 8.62
CA SER A 21 17.23 21.84 8.35
C SER A 21 17.05 22.34 6.91
N ARG A 22 18.10 22.88 6.26
CA ARG A 22 18.06 23.22 4.83
C ARG A 22 17.93 21.97 3.94
N PHE A 23 18.71 20.93 4.22
CA PHE A 23 18.62 19.65 3.50
C PHE A 23 17.23 19.03 3.63
N PHE A 24 16.65 19.05 4.84
CA PHE A 24 15.30 18.55 5.09
C PHE A 24 14.22 19.33 4.34
N ARG A 25 14.33 20.67 4.28
CA ARG A 25 13.41 21.52 3.52
C ARG A 25 13.52 21.25 2.01
N LEU A 26 14.73 21.07 1.51
CA LEU A 26 14.97 20.78 0.10
C LEU A 26 14.43 19.38 -0.27
N ALA A 27 14.77 18.37 0.52
CA ALA A 27 14.27 17.00 0.36
C ALA A 27 12.74 16.95 0.41
N SER A 28 12.13 17.65 1.38
CA SER A 28 10.67 17.77 1.49
C SER A 28 10.02 18.47 0.28
N ALA A 29 10.71 19.42 -0.35
CA ALA A 29 10.18 20.15 -1.50
C ALA A 29 10.18 19.34 -2.81
N TYR A 30 11.15 18.42 -2.99
CA TYR A 30 11.26 17.55 -4.17
C TYR A 30 10.62 16.18 -3.99
N PHE A 31 10.34 15.78 -2.74
CA PHE A 31 9.76 14.49 -2.41
C PHE A 31 8.43 14.20 -3.15
N PRO A 32 7.46 15.13 -3.27
CA PRO A 32 6.24 14.88 -4.02
C PRO A 32 6.48 14.56 -5.51
N GLN A 33 7.44 15.22 -6.15
CA GLN A 33 7.79 15.01 -7.55
C GLN A 33 8.43 13.64 -7.74
N PHE A 34 9.33 13.25 -6.84
CA PHE A 34 9.91 11.92 -6.83
C PHE A 34 8.82 10.85 -6.67
N CYS A 35 7.87 11.05 -5.76
CA CYS A 35 6.72 10.15 -5.60
C CYS A 35 5.89 10.03 -6.87
N ILE A 36 5.65 11.12 -7.60
CA ILE A 36 4.92 11.09 -8.87
C ILE A 36 5.66 10.26 -9.91
N VAL A 37 6.96 10.53 -10.13
CA VAL A 37 7.77 9.78 -11.10
C VAL A 37 7.80 8.29 -10.73
N PHE A 38 7.96 7.99 -9.44
CA PHE A 38 7.94 6.63 -8.94
C PHE A 38 6.59 5.93 -9.16
N GLN A 39 5.46 6.62 -8.94
CA GLN A 39 4.13 6.04 -9.22
C GLN A 39 3.88 5.84 -10.72
N LEU A 40 4.38 6.74 -11.58
CA LEU A 40 4.31 6.54 -13.03
C LEU A 40 5.13 5.32 -13.48
N PHE A 41 6.32 5.14 -12.91
CA PHE A 41 7.12 3.94 -13.14
C PHE A 41 6.40 2.67 -12.66
N ARG A 42 5.82 2.70 -11.45
CA ARG A 42 5.01 1.60 -10.93
C ARG A 42 3.83 1.28 -11.85
N LEU A 43 3.13 2.30 -12.36
CA LEU A 43 2.05 2.13 -13.32
C LEU A 43 2.54 1.45 -14.62
N PHE A 44 3.69 1.86 -15.14
CA PHE A 44 4.30 1.20 -16.30
C PHE A 44 4.61 -0.27 -16.02
N THR A 45 5.19 -0.59 -14.86
CA THR A 45 5.47 -1.99 -14.47
C THR A 45 4.19 -2.81 -14.30
N LEU A 46 3.12 -2.19 -13.80
CA LEU A 46 1.79 -2.81 -13.73
C LEU A 46 1.25 -3.14 -15.13
N VAL A 47 1.40 -2.23 -16.10
CA VAL A 47 0.96 -2.47 -17.49
C VAL A 47 1.71 -3.67 -18.07
N MET A 48 3.04 -3.69 -17.98
CA MET A 48 3.84 -4.81 -18.47
C MET A 48 3.47 -6.14 -17.81
N PHE A 49 3.22 -6.11 -16.51
CA PHE A 49 2.77 -7.27 -15.76
C PHE A 49 1.34 -7.71 -16.14
N SER A 50 0.42 -6.76 -16.35
CA SER A 50 -0.96 -7.06 -16.73
C SER A 50 -1.06 -7.68 -18.12
N ILE A 51 -0.21 -7.27 -19.07
CA ILE A 51 -0.15 -7.89 -20.40
C ILE A 51 0.24 -9.37 -20.26
N PHE A 52 1.27 -9.66 -19.46
CA PHE A 52 1.66 -11.04 -19.16
C PHE A 52 0.55 -11.83 -18.49
N GLU A 53 -0.09 -11.26 -17.47
CA GLU A 53 -1.12 -11.96 -16.72
C GLU A 53 -2.39 -12.23 -17.56
N VAL A 54 -2.79 -11.28 -18.40
CA VAL A 54 -3.93 -11.43 -19.32
C VAL A 54 -3.61 -12.43 -20.42
N ASP A 55 -2.39 -12.40 -20.98
CA ASP A 55 -1.98 -13.34 -22.02
C ASP A 55 -2.06 -14.79 -21.52
N CYS A 56 -1.45 -15.05 -20.36
CA CYS A 56 -1.48 -16.37 -19.73
C CYS A 56 -2.89 -16.85 -19.37
N THR A 57 -3.74 -15.93 -18.87
CA THR A 57 -5.08 -16.28 -18.41
C THR A 57 -6.07 -16.49 -19.57
N LEU A 58 -5.95 -15.75 -20.67
CA LEU A 58 -6.91 -15.80 -21.78
C LEU A 58 -6.48 -16.71 -22.94
N TYR A 59 -5.18 -16.82 -23.22
CA TYR A 59 -4.68 -17.56 -24.39
C TYR A 59 -4.03 -18.89 -24.02
N HIS A 60 -3.53 -19.04 -22.79
CA HIS A 60 -2.89 -20.26 -22.32
C HIS A 60 -3.69 -21.00 -21.24
N ASP A 61 -4.89 -20.51 -20.88
CA ASP A 61 -5.75 -21.04 -19.80
C ASP A 61 -4.99 -21.38 -18.51
N SER A 62 -3.92 -20.62 -18.22
CA SER A 62 -2.95 -20.91 -17.17
C SER A 62 -2.81 -19.73 -16.23
N THR A 63 -2.28 -19.98 -15.04
CA THR A 63 -1.94 -18.90 -14.10
C THR A 63 -0.58 -18.30 -14.46
N SER A 64 -0.31 -17.08 -14.00
CA SER A 64 1.04 -16.49 -14.11
C SER A 64 2.16 -17.34 -13.47
N VAL A 65 1.81 -18.35 -12.67
CA VAL A 65 2.75 -19.29 -12.05
C VAL A 65 3.14 -20.39 -13.04
N ASP A 66 2.22 -20.85 -13.88
CA ASP A 66 2.35 -22.04 -14.73
C ASP A 66 2.52 -21.73 -16.22
N CYS A 67 2.55 -20.45 -16.58
CA CYS A 67 2.54 -20.01 -17.97
C CYS A 67 3.91 -20.19 -18.64
N GLU A 68 3.97 -21.12 -19.58
CA GLU A 68 5.11 -21.33 -20.47
C GLU A 68 4.72 -20.91 -21.90
N GLY A 69 5.41 -19.91 -22.47
CA GLY A 69 5.18 -19.49 -23.86
C GLY A 69 4.80 -18.02 -24.09
N PHE A 70 4.99 -17.13 -23.13
CA PHE A 70 4.74 -15.70 -23.33
C PHE A 70 5.63 -15.10 -24.43
N THR A 71 5.02 -14.55 -25.49
CA THR A 71 5.74 -13.96 -26.65
C THR A 71 5.37 -12.50 -26.96
N VAL A 72 4.46 -11.87 -26.20
CA VAL A 72 3.90 -10.56 -26.57
C VAL A 72 4.95 -9.44 -26.57
N TYR A 73 5.90 -9.47 -25.63
CA TYR A 73 7.06 -8.59 -25.65
C TYR A 73 8.32 -9.34 -25.27
N ASN A 74 9.45 -8.93 -25.84
CA ASN A 74 10.76 -9.44 -25.49
C ASN A 74 11.68 -8.28 -25.13
N ILE A 75 11.93 -8.11 -23.83
CA ILE A 75 12.83 -7.07 -23.32
C ILE A 75 14.11 -7.77 -22.87
N PRO A 76 15.28 -7.40 -23.44
CA PRO A 76 16.54 -8.02 -23.08
C PRO A 76 16.79 -7.86 -21.57
N HIS A 77 17.19 -8.97 -20.93
CA HIS A 77 17.51 -9.06 -19.49
C HIS A 77 16.33 -8.90 -18.51
N CYS A 78 15.07 -8.80 -18.96
CA CYS A 78 13.91 -8.78 -18.06
C CYS A 78 12.74 -9.58 -18.64
N ASP A 79 12.60 -10.81 -18.13
CA ASP A 79 11.49 -11.70 -18.44
C ASP A 79 10.16 -11.19 -17.79
N PRO A 80 9.01 -11.79 -18.11
CA PRO A 80 7.73 -11.35 -17.53
C PRO A 80 7.69 -11.47 -16.00
N TYR A 81 8.41 -12.44 -15.43
CA TYR A 81 8.56 -12.60 -13.99
C TYR A 81 9.41 -11.49 -13.36
N CYS A 82 10.40 -10.95 -14.07
CA CYS A 82 11.15 -9.77 -13.68
C CYS A 82 10.21 -8.55 -13.58
N TRP A 83 9.30 -8.33 -14.54
CA TRP A 83 8.29 -7.25 -14.43
C TRP A 83 7.33 -7.44 -13.26
N LYS A 84 6.84 -8.68 -13.04
CA LYS A 84 6.04 -9.02 -11.84
C LYS A 84 6.79 -8.67 -10.56
N THR A 85 8.08 -9.01 -10.49
CA THR A 85 8.93 -8.75 -9.32
C THR A 85 9.15 -7.26 -9.10
N ILE A 86 9.47 -6.51 -10.16
CA ILE A 86 9.66 -5.05 -10.08
C ILE A 86 8.38 -4.37 -9.60
N TRP A 87 7.23 -4.75 -10.16
CA TRP A 87 5.93 -4.22 -9.75
C TRP A 87 5.65 -4.50 -8.25
N LEU A 88 5.88 -5.73 -7.78
CA LEU A 88 5.71 -6.10 -6.37
C LEU A 88 6.63 -5.29 -5.45
N VAL A 89 7.92 -5.17 -5.81
CA VAL A 89 8.89 -4.38 -5.04
C VAL A 89 8.47 -2.90 -5.01
N CYS A 90 8.01 -2.34 -6.14
CA CYS A 90 7.51 -0.97 -6.19
C CYS A 90 6.28 -0.77 -5.30
N SER A 91 5.39 -1.76 -5.24
CA SER A 91 4.22 -1.75 -4.37
C SER A 91 4.60 -1.76 -2.88
N ILE A 92 5.54 -2.64 -2.50
CA ILE A 92 6.04 -2.73 -1.13
C ILE A 92 6.72 -1.40 -0.74
N ILE A 93 7.65 -0.89 -1.57
CA ILE A 93 8.33 0.38 -1.32
C ILE A 93 7.33 1.53 -1.18
N THR A 94 6.36 1.64 -2.09
CA THR A 94 5.31 2.68 -2.00
C THR A 94 4.64 2.64 -0.64
N SER A 95 4.24 1.44 -0.22
CA SER A 95 3.49 1.26 0.99
C SER A 95 4.36 1.45 2.25
N THR A 96 5.66 1.12 2.20
CA THR A 96 6.63 1.41 3.28
C THR A 96 6.86 2.91 3.41
N VAL A 97 7.03 3.62 2.30
CA VAL A 97 7.16 5.08 2.28
C VAL A 97 5.93 5.72 2.90
N TRP A 98 4.73 5.31 2.48
CA TRP A 98 3.47 5.77 3.08
C TRP A 98 3.40 5.49 4.58
N PHE A 99 3.79 4.30 5.01
CA PHE A 99 3.84 3.97 6.42
C PHE A 99 4.79 4.88 7.20
N CYS A 100 5.99 5.11 6.69
CA CYS A 100 6.97 6.02 7.29
C CYS A 100 6.43 7.45 7.38
N LEU A 101 5.78 7.96 6.32
CA LEU A 101 5.18 9.29 6.30
C LEU A 101 4.05 9.44 7.33
N LEU A 102 3.24 8.40 7.52
CA LEU A 102 2.12 8.41 8.47
C LEU A 102 2.57 8.25 9.92
N ASN A 103 3.68 7.54 10.16
CA ASN A 103 4.19 7.28 11.50
C ASN A 103 5.14 8.36 12.03
N THR A 104 5.86 9.03 11.13
CA THR A 104 6.74 10.12 11.52
C THR A 104 5.91 11.36 11.82
N ASN A 105 6.35 12.17 12.79
CA ASN A 105 5.79 13.50 13.06
C ASN A 105 6.02 14.50 11.89
N MET A 106 6.40 14.02 10.71
CA MET A 106 6.59 14.79 9.49
C MET A 106 5.28 15.41 9.01
N LEU A 107 4.15 14.71 9.21
CA LEU A 107 2.86 15.10 8.66
C LEU A 107 1.74 15.00 9.71
N PRO A 108 1.81 15.76 10.82
CA PRO A 108 0.80 15.75 11.87
C PRO A 108 -0.57 16.22 11.35
N ARG A 109 -0.59 16.95 10.23
CA ARG A 109 -1.81 17.47 9.59
C ARG A 109 -2.62 16.41 8.83
N LEU A 110 -2.01 15.27 8.49
CA LEU A 110 -2.70 14.16 7.81
C LEU A 110 -3.34 13.17 8.81
N ARG A 111 -2.91 13.19 10.08
CA ARG A 111 -3.31 12.20 11.09
C ARG A 111 -3.87 12.87 12.36
N PRO A 112 -5.17 12.69 12.66
CA PRO A 112 -5.82 13.29 13.82
C PRO A 112 -5.54 12.60 15.17
N ALA A 113 -4.99 11.37 15.17
CA ALA A 113 -4.87 10.57 16.39
C ALA A 113 -3.56 9.77 16.46
N ARG A 114 -3.05 9.57 17.68
CA ARG A 114 -1.84 8.77 17.95
C ARG A 114 -2.09 7.29 17.61
N ASN A 115 -1.07 6.61 17.05
CA ASN A 115 -1.13 5.21 16.58
C ASN A 115 -1.79 4.23 17.57
N LYS A 116 -1.50 4.36 18.87
CA LYS A 116 -2.08 3.51 19.91
C LYS A 116 -3.61 3.62 19.97
N LYS A 117 -4.16 4.83 19.88
CA LYS A 117 -5.62 5.06 19.94
C LYS A 117 -6.32 4.55 18.68
N ILE A 118 -5.67 4.72 17.52
CA ILE A 118 -6.15 4.17 16.24
C ILE A 118 -6.22 2.65 16.32
N PHE A 119 -5.15 2.00 16.76
CA PHE A 119 -5.09 0.54 16.87
C PHE A 119 -6.17 -0.03 17.78
N TRP A 120 -6.33 0.53 18.98
CA TRP A 120 -7.40 0.12 19.91
C TRP A 120 -8.80 0.35 19.36
N SER A 121 -9.00 1.40 18.55
CA SER A 121 -10.29 1.66 17.91
C SER A 121 -10.59 0.65 16.80
N ILE A 122 -9.57 0.27 16.02
CA ILE A 122 -9.70 -0.68 14.91
C ILE A 122 -10.03 -2.08 15.43
N ILE A 123 -9.34 -2.57 16.46
CA ILE A 123 -9.55 -3.92 17.00
C ILE A 123 -10.98 -4.14 17.47
N LYS A 124 -11.67 -3.09 17.94
CA LYS A 124 -13.07 -3.18 18.37
C LYS A 124 -14.05 -3.30 17.21
N LYS A 125 -13.62 -3.12 15.96
CA LYS A 125 -14.50 -3.13 14.80
C LYS A 125 -14.62 -4.54 14.20
N PRO A 126 -15.84 -5.02 13.87
CA PRO A 126 -16.02 -6.33 13.25
C PRO A 126 -15.34 -6.42 11.87
N TYR A 127 -15.29 -5.30 11.15
CA TYR A 127 -14.59 -5.22 9.86
C TYR A 127 -13.09 -5.55 9.97
N PHE A 128 -12.42 -5.16 11.07
CA PHE A 128 -11.02 -5.51 11.29
C PHE A 128 -10.84 -7.03 11.35
N TRP A 129 -11.66 -7.71 12.13
CA TRP A 129 -11.60 -9.17 12.26
C TRP A 129 -11.96 -9.87 10.95
N SER A 130 -13.01 -9.43 10.27
CA SER A 130 -13.40 -9.97 8.95
C SER A 130 -12.26 -9.86 7.93
N LEU A 131 -11.63 -8.69 7.81
CA LEU A 131 -10.56 -8.46 6.86
C LEU A 131 -9.28 -9.25 7.21
N ASN A 132 -8.93 -9.37 8.50
CA ASN A 132 -7.79 -10.19 8.94
C ASN A 132 -8.04 -11.68 8.75
N THR A 133 -9.24 -12.19 9.03
CA THR A 133 -9.59 -13.60 8.80
C THR A 133 -9.57 -13.93 7.31
N THR A 134 -10.09 -13.02 6.47
CA THR A 134 -10.01 -13.14 5.00
C THR A 134 -8.55 -13.16 4.55
N ALA A 135 -7.73 -12.20 5.00
CA ALA A 135 -6.31 -12.15 4.66
C ALA A 135 -5.56 -13.40 5.15
N GLY A 136 -5.83 -13.89 6.36
CA GLY A 136 -5.24 -15.13 6.87
C GLY A 136 -5.58 -16.35 6.00
N SER A 137 -6.83 -16.44 5.54
CA SER A 137 -7.26 -17.51 4.63
C SER A 137 -6.56 -17.42 3.26
N VAL A 138 -6.38 -16.20 2.74
CA VAL A 138 -5.64 -15.96 1.49
C VAL A 138 -4.15 -16.28 1.64
N VAL A 139 -3.52 -15.91 2.75
CA VAL A 139 -2.11 -16.25 2.99
C VAL A 139 -1.94 -17.76 3.10
N LEU A 140 -2.86 -18.46 3.77
CA LEU A 140 -2.86 -19.92 3.81
C LEU A 140 -2.96 -20.50 2.39
N TYR A 141 -3.84 -19.94 1.56
CA TYR A 141 -3.95 -20.33 0.16
C TYR A 141 -2.66 -20.14 -0.63
N ASP A 142 -2.03 -18.96 -0.52
CA ASP A 142 -0.76 -18.67 -1.18
C ASP A 142 0.35 -19.66 -0.73
N VAL A 143 0.39 -20.01 0.56
CA VAL A 143 1.32 -21.01 1.09
C VAL A 143 1.06 -22.41 0.51
N LEU A 144 -0.21 -22.81 0.39
CA LEU A 144 -0.56 -24.09 -0.22
C LEU A 144 -0.14 -24.17 -1.68
N ILE A 145 -0.31 -23.09 -2.46
CA ILE A 145 0.19 -23.01 -3.84
C ILE A 145 1.72 -23.16 -3.85
N MET A 146 2.43 -22.41 -3.00
CA MET A 146 3.90 -22.45 -2.95
C MET A 146 4.44 -23.85 -2.62
N VAL A 147 3.76 -24.60 -1.75
CA VAL A 147 4.20 -25.95 -1.35
C VAL A 147 3.84 -26.99 -2.39
N ASN A 148 2.66 -26.89 -3.02
CA ASN A 148 2.16 -27.91 -3.93
C ASN A 148 2.63 -27.73 -5.38
N ASN A 149 2.99 -26.51 -5.79
CA ASN A 149 3.39 -26.23 -7.15
C ASN A 149 4.92 -26.15 -7.29
N ARG A 150 5.52 -27.13 -8.00
CA ARG A 150 6.97 -27.19 -8.24
C ARG A 150 7.47 -26.10 -9.20
N ASN A 151 6.59 -25.53 -10.03
CA ASN A 151 6.93 -24.47 -10.98
C ASN A 151 6.87 -23.07 -10.32
N ALA A 152 6.35 -22.98 -9.09
CA ALA A 152 6.25 -21.71 -8.40
C ALA A 152 7.64 -21.15 -8.08
N LYS A 153 7.93 -19.95 -8.60
CA LYS A 153 9.08 -19.15 -8.19
C LYS A 153 8.84 -18.64 -6.76
N ILE A 154 9.24 -19.42 -5.76
CA ILE A 154 8.97 -19.20 -4.32
C ILE A 154 9.24 -17.74 -3.90
N HIS A 155 10.35 -17.14 -4.35
CA HIS A 155 10.69 -15.76 -4.02
C HIS A 155 9.66 -14.74 -4.51
N VAL A 156 9.09 -14.94 -5.71
CA VAL A 156 8.05 -14.07 -6.27
C VAL A 156 6.74 -14.23 -5.51
N GLU A 157 6.38 -15.45 -5.15
CA GLU A 157 5.14 -15.71 -4.40
C GLU A 157 5.24 -15.22 -2.95
N CYS A 158 6.41 -15.30 -2.33
CA CYS A 158 6.67 -14.61 -1.05
C CYS A 158 6.46 -13.09 -1.19
N LEU A 159 6.92 -12.47 -2.29
CA LEU A 159 6.70 -11.04 -2.52
C LEU A 159 5.22 -10.70 -2.71
N VAL A 160 4.42 -11.60 -3.33
CA VAL A 160 2.96 -11.45 -3.42
C VAL A 160 2.33 -11.40 -2.02
N VAL A 161 2.68 -12.35 -1.15
CA VAL A 161 2.19 -12.40 0.24
C VAL A 161 2.58 -11.13 1.00
N VAL A 162 3.85 -10.72 0.92
CA VAL A 162 4.34 -9.50 1.58
C VAL A 162 3.59 -8.26 1.07
N SER A 163 3.41 -8.13 -0.25
CA SER A 163 2.67 -7.02 -0.86
C SER A 163 1.21 -6.95 -0.37
N LYS A 164 0.52 -8.09 -0.27
CA LYS A 164 -0.85 -8.17 0.28
C LYS A 164 -0.91 -7.72 1.74
N LEU A 165 -0.03 -8.25 2.59
CA LEU A 165 0.02 -7.90 4.02
C LEU A 165 0.34 -6.42 4.23
N TRP A 166 1.24 -5.89 3.42
CA TRP A 166 1.63 -4.49 3.51
C TRP A 166 0.52 -3.55 3.01
N THR A 167 -0.23 -3.96 1.99
CA THR A 167 -1.44 -3.26 1.53
C THR A 167 -2.55 -3.28 2.58
N LEU A 168 -2.79 -4.43 3.22
CA LEU A 168 -3.73 -4.58 4.33
C LEU A 168 -3.36 -3.65 5.49
N TYR A 169 -2.09 -3.61 5.84
CA TYR A 169 -1.61 -2.73 6.90
C TYR A 169 -1.77 -1.25 6.52
N LEU A 170 -1.42 -0.88 5.29
CA LEU A 170 -1.62 0.47 4.77
C LEU A 170 -3.09 0.88 4.82
N LEU A 171 -4.03 -0.02 4.48
CA LEU A 171 -5.48 0.21 4.58
C LEU A 171 -5.89 0.59 6.00
N PHE A 172 -5.43 -0.16 7.01
CA PHE A 172 -5.73 0.15 8.41
C PHE A 172 -5.21 1.54 8.82
N GLN A 173 -4.03 1.94 8.33
CA GLN A 173 -3.44 3.24 8.64
C GLN A 173 -4.17 4.38 7.90
N LEU A 174 -4.47 4.20 6.61
CA LEU A 174 -5.14 5.18 5.77
C LEU A 174 -6.59 5.40 6.17
N ASN A 175 -7.23 4.42 6.81
CA ASN A 175 -8.61 4.59 7.26
C ASN A 175 -8.78 5.81 8.17
N PHE A 176 -7.77 6.14 8.97
CA PHE A 176 -7.79 7.26 9.92
C PHE A 176 -6.99 8.48 9.44
N THR A 177 -6.59 8.50 8.17
CA THR A 177 -5.80 9.58 7.59
C THR A 177 -6.71 10.49 6.78
N PHE A 178 -6.66 11.80 6.95
CA PHE A 178 -7.45 12.70 6.10
C PHE A 178 -6.73 12.96 4.77
N PRO A 179 -7.45 13.21 3.67
CA PRO A 179 -6.81 13.62 2.42
C PRO A 179 -6.04 14.94 2.61
N PRO A 180 -4.93 15.15 1.86
CA PRO A 180 -4.25 16.43 1.83
C PRO A 180 -5.16 17.49 1.21
N SER A 181 -5.34 18.62 1.91
CA SER A 181 -6.15 19.76 1.44
C SER A 181 -5.34 21.06 1.45
N GLU A 182 -5.77 22.02 0.63
CA GLU A 182 -5.21 23.37 0.61
C GLU A 182 -5.40 24.08 1.96
N ASP A 183 -6.55 23.88 2.60
CA ASP A 183 -6.84 24.39 3.95
C ASP A 183 -5.83 23.90 5.02
N LYS A 184 -5.23 22.73 4.80
CA LYS A 184 -4.19 22.14 5.66
C LYS A 184 -2.78 22.54 5.22
N GLY A 185 -2.65 23.44 4.24
CA GLY A 185 -1.39 23.98 3.73
C GLY A 185 -0.61 23.03 2.82
N PHE A 186 -1.27 22.05 2.20
CA PHE A 186 -0.63 21.15 1.24
C PHE A 186 -0.50 21.77 -0.15
N ARG A 187 0.65 21.58 -0.78
CA ARG A 187 0.89 21.99 -2.17
C ARG A 187 0.02 21.17 -3.13
N ALA A 188 -0.41 21.77 -4.24
CA ALA A 188 -1.14 21.09 -5.30
C ALA A 188 -0.42 19.81 -5.79
N ILE A 189 0.90 19.85 -5.92
CA ILE A 189 1.73 18.71 -6.34
C ILE A 189 1.62 17.55 -5.32
N SER A 190 1.59 17.84 -4.02
CA SER A 190 1.42 16.81 -2.98
C SER A 190 0.04 16.16 -3.01
N ARG A 191 -1.00 16.95 -3.32
CA ARG A 191 -2.36 16.45 -3.55
C ARG A 191 -2.41 15.56 -4.79
N GLY A 192 -1.77 15.98 -5.88
CA GLY A 192 -1.62 15.19 -7.11
C GLY A 192 -0.91 13.86 -6.85
N ALA A 193 0.21 13.88 -6.12
CA ALA A 193 0.95 12.67 -5.74
C ALA A 193 0.11 11.70 -4.90
N TYR A 194 -0.70 12.22 -3.95
CA TYR A 194 -1.63 11.42 -3.16
C TYR A 194 -2.69 10.75 -4.02
N CYS A 195 -3.39 11.53 -4.86
CA CYS A 195 -4.43 11.01 -5.73
C CYS A 195 -3.87 9.96 -6.70
N LEU A 196 -2.73 10.25 -7.34
CA LEU A 196 -2.06 9.31 -8.23
C LEU A 196 -1.70 8.01 -7.52
N THR A 197 -1.16 8.08 -6.31
CA THR A 197 -0.81 6.86 -5.55
C THR A 197 -2.03 6.01 -5.25
N LEU A 198 -3.14 6.63 -4.81
CA LEU A 198 -4.40 5.92 -4.57
C LEU A 198 -4.97 5.33 -5.86
N SER A 199 -4.92 6.05 -6.97
CA SER A 199 -5.35 5.56 -8.28
C SER A 199 -4.52 4.35 -8.73
N VAL A 200 -3.21 4.34 -8.51
CA VAL A 200 -2.37 3.16 -8.79
C VAL A 200 -2.76 1.97 -7.92
N PHE A 201 -3.05 2.18 -6.62
CA PHE A 201 -3.58 1.10 -5.77
C PHE A 201 -4.94 0.58 -6.25
N VAL A 202 -5.84 1.46 -6.70
CA VAL A 202 -7.11 1.05 -7.33
C VAL A 202 -6.83 0.16 -8.53
N LEU A 203 -5.95 0.58 -9.43
CA LEU A 203 -5.64 -0.18 -10.65
C LEU A 203 -4.96 -1.53 -10.35
N ASP A 204 -4.02 -1.57 -9.40
CA ASP A 204 -3.38 -2.82 -8.96
C ASP A 204 -4.41 -3.84 -8.48
N ASN A 205 -5.30 -3.41 -7.58
CA ASN A 205 -6.30 -4.29 -6.99
C ASN A 205 -7.40 -4.65 -8.00
N LEU A 206 -7.74 -3.75 -8.92
CA LEU A 206 -8.67 -4.04 -10.01
C LEU A 206 -8.11 -5.09 -10.97
N CYS A 207 -6.86 -4.93 -11.41
CA CYS A 207 -6.19 -5.89 -12.28
C CYS A 207 -6.17 -7.29 -11.65
N LYS A 208 -5.76 -7.38 -10.38
CA LYS A 208 -5.75 -8.65 -9.64
C LYS A 208 -7.13 -9.23 -9.41
N PHE A 209 -8.11 -8.41 -9.09
CA PHE A 209 -9.48 -8.86 -8.96
C PHE A 209 -9.98 -9.49 -10.26
N LEU A 210 -9.83 -8.79 -11.39
CA LEU A 210 -10.28 -9.27 -12.70
C LEU A 210 -9.63 -10.60 -13.06
N VAL A 211 -8.31 -10.72 -12.92
CA VAL A 211 -7.59 -11.96 -13.26
C VAL A 211 -8.03 -13.12 -12.38
N VAL A 212 -8.11 -12.94 -11.05
CA VAL A 212 -8.52 -14.04 -10.17
C VAL A 212 -9.97 -14.42 -10.46
N THR A 213 -10.85 -13.46 -10.75
CA THR A 213 -12.24 -13.78 -11.11
C THR A 213 -12.36 -14.50 -12.45
N SER A 214 -11.55 -14.16 -13.46
CA SER A 214 -11.55 -14.91 -14.72
C SER A 214 -11.05 -16.34 -14.50
N GLN A 215 -9.99 -16.54 -13.71
CA GLN A 215 -9.49 -17.88 -13.37
C GLN A 215 -10.54 -18.71 -12.62
N VAL A 216 -11.26 -18.10 -11.67
CA VAL A 216 -12.40 -18.74 -10.98
C VAL A 216 -13.47 -19.14 -11.99
N ALA A 217 -13.85 -18.23 -12.90
CA ALA A 217 -14.87 -18.52 -13.90
C ALA A 217 -14.45 -19.67 -14.83
N PHE A 218 -13.22 -19.65 -15.36
CA PHE A 218 -12.70 -20.73 -16.20
C PHE A 218 -12.66 -22.07 -15.46
N LYS A 219 -12.15 -22.12 -14.22
CA LYS A 219 -12.17 -23.34 -13.41
C LYS A 219 -13.61 -23.80 -13.12
N PHE A 220 -14.56 -22.89 -12.93
CA PHE A 220 -15.95 -23.26 -12.69
C PHE A 220 -16.60 -23.88 -13.93
N TYR A 221 -16.34 -23.34 -15.12
CA TYR A 221 -16.86 -23.88 -16.39
C TYR A 221 -16.23 -25.22 -16.81
N THR A 222 -14.98 -25.47 -16.41
CA THR A 222 -14.23 -26.69 -16.79
C THR A 222 -14.39 -27.84 -15.79
N VAL A 223 -15.07 -27.63 -14.66
CA VAL A 223 -15.33 -28.69 -13.67
C VAL A 223 -16.47 -29.60 -14.14
N GLU A 224 -16.11 -30.81 -14.53
CA GLU A 224 -17.04 -31.87 -14.91
C GLU A 224 -17.87 -32.35 -13.70
N HIS A 225 -19.20 -32.35 -13.84
CA HIS A 225 -20.12 -32.71 -12.76
C HIS A 225 -20.05 -34.22 -12.45
N GLY A 226 -19.68 -34.56 -11.21
CA GLY A 226 -19.72 -35.94 -10.68
C GLY A 226 -18.35 -36.60 -10.42
N ILE A 227 -17.24 -36.00 -10.88
CA ILE A 227 -15.86 -36.51 -10.69
C ILE A 227 -15.03 -35.57 -9.78
N THR A 228 -15.61 -34.44 -9.38
CA THR A 228 -14.90 -33.36 -8.68
C THR A 228 -14.43 -33.80 -7.28
N LYS A 229 -13.11 -33.79 -7.08
CA LYS A 229 -12.51 -34.06 -5.76
C LYS A 229 -12.85 -32.91 -4.79
N PRO A 230 -13.10 -33.20 -3.50
CA PRO A 230 -13.37 -32.16 -2.50
C PRO A 230 -12.32 -31.05 -2.43
N MET A 231 -11.04 -31.39 -2.70
CA MET A 231 -9.94 -30.44 -2.74
C MET A 231 -10.08 -29.37 -3.83
N THR A 232 -10.69 -29.69 -4.97
CA THR A 232 -10.92 -28.71 -6.05
C THR A 232 -11.95 -27.66 -5.64
N ILE A 233 -12.97 -28.07 -4.86
CA ILE A 233 -13.97 -27.16 -4.30
C ILE A 233 -13.32 -26.22 -3.29
N VAL A 234 -12.45 -26.74 -2.42
CA VAL A 234 -11.71 -25.93 -1.44
C VAL A 234 -10.76 -24.94 -2.14
N ASP A 235 -10.04 -25.36 -3.19
CA ASP A 235 -9.20 -24.46 -4.02
C ASP A 235 -10.03 -23.33 -4.66
N LEU A 236 -11.18 -23.66 -5.26
CA LEU A 236 -12.11 -22.67 -5.81
C LEU A 236 -12.62 -21.69 -4.76
N MET A 237 -13.02 -22.17 -3.58
CA MET A 237 -13.45 -21.30 -2.48
C MET A 237 -12.32 -20.36 -2.02
N LEU A 238 -11.10 -20.86 -1.89
CA LEU A 238 -9.94 -20.04 -1.50
C LEU A 238 -9.57 -19.01 -2.58
N MET A 239 -9.70 -19.34 -3.86
CA MET A 239 -9.56 -18.36 -4.95
C MET A 239 -10.63 -17.27 -4.90
N ILE A 240 -11.88 -17.63 -4.62
CA ILE A 240 -12.98 -16.66 -4.45
C ILE A 240 -12.68 -15.73 -3.26
N ILE A 241 -12.17 -16.27 -2.15
CA ILE A 241 -11.75 -15.49 -0.99
C ILE A 241 -10.57 -14.57 -1.34
N ASN A 242 -9.64 -15.02 -2.19
CA ASN A 242 -8.54 -14.19 -2.69
C ASN A 242 -9.07 -13.03 -3.56
N ALA A 243 -10.01 -13.29 -4.46
CA ALA A 243 -10.67 -12.24 -5.23
C ALA A 243 -11.43 -11.25 -4.33
N SER A 244 -12.14 -11.72 -3.32
CA SER A 244 -12.90 -10.87 -2.41
C SER A 244 -11.99 -9.96 -1.57
N LEU A 245 -10.77 -10.41 -1.23
CA LEU A 245 -9.76 -9.58 -0.59
C LEU A 245 -9.32 -8.42 -1.50
N TYR A 246 -9.00 -8.70 -2.77
CA TYR A 246 -8.65 -7.66 -3.74
C TYR A 246 -9.81 -6.70 -3.99
N LEU A 247 -11.05 -7.19 -4.06
CA LEU A 247 -12.24 -6.34 -4.15
C LEU A 247 -12.38 -5.43 -2.93
N SER A 248 -12.12 -5.94 -1.73
CA SER A 248 -12.16 -5.15 -0.49
C SER A 248 -11.11 -4.04 -0.50
N PHE A 249 -9.89 -4.33 -0.96
CA PHE A 249 -8.84 -3.33 -1.14
C PHE A 249 -9.23 -2.28 -2.19
N LEU A 250 -9.71 -2.73 -3.35
CA LEU A 250 -10.19 -1.86 -4.43
C LEU A 250 -11.26 -0.88 -3.92
N GLN A 251 -12.30 -1.40 -3.27
CA GLN A 251 -13.39 -0.58 -2.73
C GLN A 251 -12.88 0.45 -1.72
N PHE A 252 -11.96 0.05 -0.84
CA PHE A 252 -11.37 0.97 0.12
C PHE A 252 -10.61 2.11 -0.56
N PHE A 253 -9.69 1.81 -1.48
CA PHE A 253 -8.88 2.84 -2.15
C PHE A 253 -9.73 3.72 -3.08
N TRP A 254 -10.73 3.14 -3.74
CA TRP A 254 -11.69 3.89 -4.55
C TRP A 254 -12.48 4.87 -3.69
N GLN A 255 -13.04 4.40 -2.57
CA GLN A 255 -13.74 5.28 -1.63
C GLN A 255 -12.79 6.33 -1.04
N LYS A 256 -11.51 6.01 -0.83
CA LYS A 256 -10.49 6.94 -0.34
C LYS A 256 -10.15 8.06 -1.31
N LEU A 257 -10.21 7.78 -2.61
CA LEU A 257 -9.95 8.74 -3.66
C LEU A 257 -11.03 9.82 -3.73
N PHE A 258 -12.31 9.43 -3.55
CA PHE A 258 -13.46 10.32 -3.75
C PHE A 258 -14.12 10.83 -2.47
N ARG A 259 -13.92 10.19 -1.32
CA ARG A 259 -14.36 10.75 -0.04
C ARG A 259 -13.34 11.79 0.43
N GLY A 260 -13.82 13.02 0.67
CA GLY A 260 -13.07 14.06 1.37
C GLY A 260 -12.79 13.71 2.84
N ASP A 261 -12.99 14.65 3.77
CA ASP A 261 -12.73 14.43 5.21
C ASP A 261 -13.73 13.49 5.92
N LYS A 262 -14.57 12.76 5.19
CA LYS A 262 -15.57 11.85 5.76
C LYS A 262 -14.99 10.44 5.88
N ASP A 263 -14.99 9.91 7.09
CA ASP A 263 -14.52 8.57 7.43
C ASP A 263 -15.17 7.50 6.53
N ILE A 264 -14.34 6.68 5.88
CA ILE A 264 -14.77 5.72 4.84
C ILE A 264 -15.53 4.54 5.46
N LEU A 265 -15.31 4.30 6.74
CA LEU A 265 -16.03 3.32 7.53
C LEU A 265 -17.22 3.91 8.31
N THR A 266 -17.73 5.09 7.91
CA THR A 266 -18.97 5.71 8.41
C THR A 266 -19.14 5.78 9.94
N VAL A 267 -18.06 5.97 10.73
CA VAL A 267 -18.21 6.07 12.20
C VAL A 267 -17.37 7.19 12.84
N PHE A 268 -16.32 7.69 12.21
CA PHE A 268 -15.53 8.79 12.77
C PHE A 268 -16.04 10.16 12.30
N LYS A 269 -17.26 10.50 12.70
CA LYS A 269 -17.66 11.91 12.82
C LYS A 269 -17.13 12.41 14.16
N GLN A 270 -15.81 12.47 14.34
CA GLN A 270 -15.27 13.25 15.45
C GLN A 270 -15.38 14.71 15.01
N GLU A 271 -16.35 15.42 15.57
CA GLU A 271 -16.45 16.88 15.47
C GLU A 271 -15.13 17.48 15.96
N PHE A 272 -14.21 17.76 15.04
CA PHE A 272 -12.94 18.45 15.29
C PHE A 272 -13.14 19.97 15.51
N ARG A 273 -14.31 20.38 16.03
CA ARG A 273 -14.59 21.77 16.41
C ARG A 273 -14.27 22.10 17.88
N LEU A 274 -13.53 21.25 18.59
CA LEU A 274 -13.34 21.38 20.05
C LEU A 274 -11.90 21.19 20.56
N THR A 275 -10.89 21.45 19.74
CA THR A 275 -9.49 21.51 20.25
C THR A 275 -8.71 22.77 19.85
N GLU A 276 -9.35 23.73 19.18
CA GLU A 276 -8.90 25.12 19.13
C GLU A 276 -9.91 25.97 19.88
N ASN A 277 -9.45 26.76 20.86
CA ASN A 277 -10.20 27.50 21.90
C ASN A 277 -10.52 26.59 23.11
N ILE A 278 -9.86 26.65 24.27
CA ILE A 278 -9.60 27.83 25.10
C ILE A 278 -8.36 27.51 25.98
N ARG A 279 -7.27 28.30 25.85
CA ARG A 279 -6.34 28.49 26.98
C ARG A 279 -7.12 29.26 28.04
N VAL A 280 -7.60 28.59 29.08
CA VAL A 280 -8.18 29.28 30.24
C VAL A 280 -7.01 29.92 31.01
N PRO A 281 -6.95 31.25 31.18
CA PRO A 281 -5.99 31.85 32.09
C PRO A 281 -6.36 31.46 33.52
N ARG A 282 -5.38 30.95 34.29
CA ARG A 282 -5.49 30.79 35.75
C ARG A 282 -5.89 32.14 36.36
N ARG A 283 -7.13 32.28 36.84
CA ARG A 283 -7.45 33.32 37.83
C ARG A 283 -6.93 32.84 39.18
N ARG A 284 -5.88 33.50 39.68
CA ARG A 284 -5.56 33.57 41.11
C ARG A 284 -6.82 34.06 41.83
N LYS A 285 -7.30 33.33 42.83
CA LYS A 285 -8.14 33.92 43.87
C LYS A 285 -7.21 34.54 44.90
N SER A 286 -7.23 35.86 44.97
CA SER A 286 -6.78 36.65 46.13
C SER A 286 -8.04 37.17 46.82
N PHE A 287 -8.12 36.88 48.11
CA PHE A 287 -8.81 37.50 49.24
C PHE A 287 -9.37 36.39 50.14
#